data_AF-A0A966UQ01-F1
#
_entry.id   AF-A0A966UQ01-F1
#
_cell.length_a   1.000
_cell.length_b   1.000
_cell.length_c   1.000
_cell.angle_alpha   90.00
_cell.angle_beta   90.00
_cell.angle_gamma   90.00
#
_symmetry.space_group_name_H-M   'P 1'
#
loop_
_entity.id
_entity.type
_entity.pdbx_description
1 polymer ?
#
loop_
_entity_poly.entity_id
_entity_poly.type
_entity_poly.pdbx_seq_one_letter_code
_entity_poly.pdbx_strand_id
1 'polypeptide(L)'
;MKIAYTKNNTSKPINFINDSGSVFAKWDNEISTKSSIGLSVNEIKKYLMSPSRLISEGNNIYITINNDGNINLPIFKMIETYPTKMGGYEFIKYKTKEIVGQIYVPFKDSSDDEYAIRLNVKEEDVSKLLELIPDAVEVANTEEAFKEFYYSNSPRLKVVDTSDAGEWTKIKVQLTLAGNNVSKSDVRIFAKSASGYISNREVYTDANGIAEFKVLPYGLEQGESMKVEFGFKYVSNIVSKDVQA
;
A
#
# COMPACT_ATOMS: atom_id res chain seq x y z
N MET A 1 -5.80 12.10 -7.90
CA MET A 1 -6.23 10.94 -7.11
C MET A 1 -6.81 9.94 -8.09
N LYS A 2 -6.33 8.70 -8.08
CA LYS A 2 -6.85 7.64 -8.95
C LYS A 2 -8.02 6.95 -8.27
N ILE A 3 -9.16 6.85 -8.95
CA ILE A 3 -10.31 6.10 -8.45
C ILE A 3 -10.45 4.82 -9.26
N ALA A 4 -10.67 3.72 -8.55
CA ALA A 4 -10.92 2.41 -9.11
C ALA A 4 -12.09 1.76 -8.38
N TYR A 5 -12.70 0.76 -9.01
CA TYR A 5 -13.80 0.02 -8.42
C TYR A 5 -13.70 -1.47 -8.73
N THR A 6 -14.29 -2.28 -7.86
CA THR A 6 -14.49 -3.72 -8.08
C THR A 6 -15.95 -4.04 -7.89
N LYS A 7 -16.53 -4.76 -8.85
CA LYS A 7 -17.88 -5.30 -8.75
C LYS A 7 -17.95 -6.33 -7.63
N ASN A 8 -18.77 -6.07 -6.63
CA ASN A 8 -19.02 -6.97 -5.51
C ASN A 8 -20.49 -6.86 -5.06
N ASN A 9 -21.29 -7.87 -5.39
CA ASN A 9 -22.73 -7.90 -5.09
C ASN A 9 -23.05 -8.10 -3.59
N THR A 10 -22.03 -8.36 -2.77
CA THR A 10 -22.16 -8.40 -1.30
C THR A 10 -21.78 -7.05 -0.64
N SER A 11 -21.38 -6.06 -1.43
CA SER A 11 -21.02 -4.74 -0.91
C SER A 11 -22.25 -4.02 -0.34
N LYS A 12 -22.04 -3.30 0.76
CA LYS A 12 -23.06 -2.41 1.33
C LYS A 12 -23.06 -1.06 0.56
N PRO A 13 -24.23 -0.45 0.34
CA PRO A 13 -24.33 0.87 -0.27
C PRO A 13 -23.57 1.93 0.56
N ILE A 14 -22.88 2.85 -0.12
CA ILE A 14 -22.17 3.98 0.49
C ILE A 14 -22.49 5.28 -0.23
N ASN A 15 -22.83 6.32 0.53
CA ASN A 15 -23.04 7.65 -0.02
C ASN A 15 -21.69 8.33 -0.25
N PHE A 16 -21.62 9.22 -1.24
CA PHE A 16 -20.43 10.00 -1.56
C PHE A 16 -20.72 11.47 -1.35
N ILE A 17 -19.89 12.13 -0.54
CA ILE A 17 -20.01 13.57 -0.24
C ILE A 17 -18.82 14.35 -0.80
N ASN A 18 -19.09 15.57 -1.26
CA ASN A 18 -18.08 16.47 -1.79
C ASN A 18 -17.49 17.34 -0.68
N ASP A 19 -16.59 18.25 -1.05
CA ASP A 19 -15.89 19.18 -0.14
C ASP A 19 -16.84 20.08 0.67
N SER A 20 -18.05 20.36 0.18
CA SER A 20 -19.06 21.14 0.90
C SER A 20 -19.90 20.29 1.86
N GLY A 21 -19.59 19.01 2.04
CA GLY A 21 -20.40 18.05 2.79
C GLY A 21 -21.71 17.68 2.10
N SER A 22 -21.90 18.11 0.85
CA SER A 22 -23.08 17.79 0.07
C SER A 22 -22.96 16.39 -0.50
N VAL A 23 -24.00 15.59 -0.30
CA VAL A 23 -24.07 14.25 -0.89
C VAL A 23 -24.27 14.41 -2.40
N PHE A 24 -23.26 14.05 -3.18
CA PHE A 24 -23.32 14.11 -4.64
C PHE A 24 -23.59 12.74 -5.26
N ALA A 25 -23.43 11.65 -4.50
CA ALA A 25 -23.96 10.34 -4.85
C ALA A 25 -24.66 9.71 -3.64
N LYS A 26 -25.93 9.33 -3.83
CA LYS A 26 -26.71 8.56 -2.85
C LYS A 26 -26.90 7.14 -3.36
N TRP A 27 -26.57 6.19 -2.51
CA TRP A 27 -26.60 4.77 -2.81
C TRP A 27 -27.78 4.05 -2.15
N ASP A 28 -28.51 4.77 -1.29
CA ASP A 28 -29.87 4.44 -0.88
C ASP A 28 -30.75 5.70 -0.92
N ASN A 29 -32.06 5.50 -1.16
CA ASN A 29 -33.09 6.54 -1.05
C ASN A 29 -33.29 7.02 0.41
N GLU A 30 -32.57 6.44 1.38
CA GLU A 30 -32.57 6.92 2.74
C GLU A 30 -31.64 8.13 2.91
N ILE A 31 -32.19 9.17 3.53
CA ILE A 31 -31.60 10.51 3.71
C ILE A 31 -30.37 10.49 4.63
N SER A 32 -29.99 9.33 5.17
CA SER A 32 -28.95 9.16 6.17
C SER A 32 -27.58 9.67 5.69
N THR A 33 -27.18 10.83 6.17
CA THR A 33 -25.82 11.40 6.09
C THR A 33 -24.78 10.57 6.85
N LYS A 34 -25.17 9.41 7.39
CA LYS A 34 -24.36 8.60 8.31
C LYS A 34 -23.44 7.62 7.59
N SER A 35 -23.75 7.26 6.34
CA SER A 35 -22.96 6.32 5.51
C SER A 35 -22.20 7.00 4.37
N SER A 36 -21.69 8.21 4.59
CA SER A 36 -21.03 9.00 3.55
C SER A 36 -19.51 8.95 3.63
N ILE A 37 -18.85 8.52 2.55
CA ILE A 37 -17.41 8.74 2.34
C ILE A 37 -17.24 10.07 1.64
N GLY A 38 -16.51 10.99 2.28
CA GLY A 38 -15.97 12.14 1.59
C GLY A 38 -14.82 11.70 0.70
N LEU A 39 -14.98 11.86 -0.62
CA LEU A 39 -13.86 11.72 -1.56
C LEU A 39 -13.04 13.01 -1.67
N SER A 40 -13.41 14.03 -0.90
CA SER A 40 -12.62 15.23 -0.75
C SER A 40 -11.30 14.92 -0.06
N VAL A 41 -10.27 15.64 -0.49
CA VAL A 41 -8.94 15.65 0.12
C VAL A 41 -9.01 15.85 1.63
N ASN A 42 -9.84 16.78 2.10
CA ASN A 42 -9.93 17.15 3.50
C ASN A 42 -10.58 16.04 4.34
N GLU A 43 -11.59 15.36 3.81
CA GLU A 43 -12.23 14.23 4.51
C GLU A 43 -11.34 12.99 4.49
N ILE A 44 -10.65 12.69 3.39
CA ILE A 44 -9.66 11.59 3.34
C ILE A 44 -8.53 11.87 4.34
N LYS A 45 -8.01 13.10 4.37
CA LYS A 45 -6.96 13.52 5.32
C LYS A 45 -7.40 13.42 6.77
N LYS A 46 -8.68 13.61 7.09
CA LYS A 46 -9.21 13.40 8.44
C LYS A 46 -9.01 11.97 8.94
N TYR A 47 -9.10 10.97 8.05
CA TYR A 47 -8.79 9.57 8.38
C TYR A 47 -7.28 9.30 8.47
N LEU A 48 -6.45 10.11 7.80
CA LEU A 48 -4.99 10.03 7.84
C LEU A 48 -4.37 10.78 9.03
N MET A 49 -5.06 11.80 9.59
CA MET A 49 -4.54 12.75 10.58
C MET A 49 -4.77 12.34 12.05
N SER A 50 -5.28 11.14 12.34
CA SER A 50 -5.39 10.61 13.70
C SER A 50 -4.18 9.72 14.06
N PRO A 51 -3.59 9.85 15.26
CA PRO A 51 -2.18 10.24 15.41
C PRO A 51 -1.19 9.06 15.56
N SER A 52 0.08 9.33 15.26
CA SER A 52 1.29 8.63 15.75
C SER A 52 1.63 7.21 15.23
N ARG A 53 0.97 6.70 14.19
CA ARG A 53 1.40 5.45 13.52
C ARG A 53 1.67 5.70 12.05
N LEU A 54 2.91 6.11 11.79
CA LEU A 54 3.59 6.24 10.50
C LEU A 54 2.81 5.67 9.30
N ILE A 55 2.14 6.56 8.56
CA ILE A 55 1.66 6.31 7.18
C ILE A 55 2.79 5.72 6.31
N SER A 56 4.06 6.03 6.63
CA SER A 56 5.23 5.46 5.97
C SER A 56 5.35 3.93 6.06
N GLU A 57 4.52 3.25 6.85
CA GLU A 57 4.59 1.81 7.04
C GLU A 57 3.29 1.09 6.62
N GLY A 58 2.15 1.77 6.56
CA GLY A 58 0.83 1.20 6.24
C GLY A 58 0.20 1.81 5.00
N ASN A 59 0.72 1.46 3.82
CA ASN A 59 0.33 2.08 2.55
C ASN A 59 -1.01 1.60 1.96
N ASN A 60 -1.70 0.67 2.64
CA ASN A 60 -3.00 0.13 2.23
C ASN A 60 -3.95 0.14 3.43
N ILE A 61 -4.90 1.07 3.37
CA ILE A 61 -5.86 1.38 4.41
C ILE A 61 -7.21 0.86 3.97
N TYR A 62 -7.86 0.08 4.82
CA TYR A 62 -9.19 -0.45 4.58
C TYR A 62 -10.24 0.45 5.21
N ILE A 63 -11.23 0.82 4.41
CA ILE A 63 -12.39 1.58 4.86
C ILE A 63 -13.48 0.58 5.22
N THR A 64 -13.91 0.60 6.48
CA THR A 64 -15.02 -0.21 6.98
C THR A 64 -16.21 0.66 7.37
N ILE A 65 -17.41 0.11 7.31
CA ILE A 65 -18.64 0.70 7.86
C ILE A 65 -19.23 -0.21 8.93
N ASN A 66 -19.70 0.36 10.03
CA ASN A 66 -20.41 -0.38 11.06
C ASN A 66 -21.85 -0.74 10.65
N ASN A 67 -22.58 -1.41 11.53
CA ASN A 67 -23.98 -1.79 11.30
C ASN A 67 -24.91 -0.58 11.14
N ASP A 68 -24.54 0.57 11.69
CA ASP A 68 -25.28 1.83 11.54
C ASP A 68 -24.87 2.62 10.28
N GLY A 69 -24.00 2.04 9.46
CA GLY A 69 -23.50 2.63 8.22
C GLY A 69 -22.37 3.64 8.39
N ASN A 70 -21.96 3.97 9.62
CA ASN A 70 -20.88 4.91 9.87
C ASN A 70 -19.53 4.31 9.51
N ILE A 71 -18.67 5.12 8.89
CA ILE A 71 -17.27 4.75 8.64
C ILE A 71 -16.58 4.51 9.98
N ASN A 72 -16.10 3.29 10.19
CA ASN A 72 -15.31 2.88 11.33
C ASN A 72 -13.86 3.36 11.18
N LEU A 73 -13.09 3.25 12.27
CA LEU A 73 -11.65 3.58 12.25
C LEU A 73 -10.94 2.84 11.10
N PRO A 74 -10.05 3.52 10.36
CA PRO A 74 -9.31 2.91 9.26
C PRO A 74 -8.53 1.70 9.73
N ILE A 75 -8.65 0.59 9.00
CA ILE A 75 -7.90 -0.62 9.27
C ILE A 75 -6.60 -0.58 8.46
N PHE A 76 -5.47 -0.51 9.16
CA PHE A 76 -4.15 -0.67 8.54
C PHE A 76 -3.85 -2.15 8.39
N LYS A 77 -4.24 -2.73 7.24
CA LYS A 77 -4.12 -4.17 6.98
C LYS A 77 -2.72 -4.69 7.31
N MET A 78 -1.68 -3.99 6.86
CA MET A 78 -0.30 -4.43 7.03
C MET A 78 0.12 -4.56 8.50
N ILE A 79 -0.47 -3.77 9.40
CA ILE A 79 -0.27 -3.85 10.84
C ILE A 79 -1.08 -5.03 11.41
N GLU A 80 -2.36 -5.13 11.04
CA GLU A 80 -3.26 -6.16 11.59
C GLU A 80 -2.89 -7.57 11.12
N THR A 81 -2.46 -7.72 9.87
CA THR A 81 -2.02 -8.99 9.28
C THR A 81 -0.53 -9.24 9.47
N TYR A 82 0.22 -8.40 10.18
CA TYR A 82 1.66 -8.63 10.38
C TYR A 82 1.96 -10.00 11.03
N PRO A 83 1.20 -10.48 12.04
CA PRO A 83 1.43 -11.79 12.64
C PRO A 83 1.06 -12.95 11.71
N THR A 84 -0.03 -12.82 10.96
CA THR A 84 -0.61 -13.92 10.15
C THR A 84 -0.12 -13.96 8.71
N LYS A 85 0.49 -12.86 8.23
CA LYS A 85 0.89 -12.63 6.83
C LYS A 85 -0.25 -12.79 5.80
N MET A 86 -1.49 -12.65 6.25
CA MET A 86 -2.71 -12.85 5.44
C MET A 86 -2.75 -11.96 4.19
N GLY A 87 -3.17 -12.56 3.06
CA GLY A 87 -3.33 -11.88 1.78
C GLY A 87 -4.41 -10.80 1.81
N GLY A 88 -4.38 -9.85 0.85
CA GLY A 88 -5.40 -8.79 0.78
C GLY A 88 -6.79 -9.33 0.48
N TYR A 89 -6.85 -10.30 -0.44
CA TYR A 89 -8.07 -11.01 -0.83
C TYR A 89 -8.64 -11.85 0.33
N GLU A 90 -7.79 -12.61 1.01
CA GLU A 90 -8.16 -13.39 2.20
C GLU A 90 -8.64 -12.50 3.35
N PHE A 91 -7.98 -11.37 3.58
CA PHE A 91 -8.36 -10.41 4.62
C PHE A 91 -9.74 -9.82 4.37
N ILE A 92 -10.04 -9.48 3.11
CA ILE A 92 -11.39 -9.03 2.72
C ILE A 92 -12.40 -10.12 3.04
N LYS A 93 -12.14 -11.36 2.61
CA LYS A 93 -13.01 -12.51 2.90
C LYS A 93 -13.23 -12.72 4.40
N TYR A 94 -12.20 -12.56 5.21
CA TYR A 94 -12.28 -12.74 6.67
C TYR A 94 -13.09 -11.64 7.37
N LYS A 95 -13.03 -10.39 6.90
CA LYS A 95 -13.72 -9.22 7.48
C LYS A 95 -14.99 -8.80 6.68
N THR A 96 -15.54 -9.70 5.86
CA THR A 96 -16.41 -9.46 4.68
C THR A 96 -17.69 -8.63 4.85
N LYS A 97 -18.11 -8.20 6.04
CA LYS A 97 -19.41 -7.52 6.19
C LYS A 97 -19.35 -6.00 6.29
N GLU A 98 -18.14 -5.44 6.35
CA GLU A 98 -17.95 -4.02 6.64
C GLU A 98 -17.04 -3.29 5.66
N ILE A 99 -16.22 -3.97 4.84
CA ILE A 99 -15.24 -3.30 3.96
C ILE A 99 -15.89 -2.76 2.69
N VAL A 100 -15.91 -1.44 2.55
CA VAL A 100 -16.49 -0.71 1.41
C VAL A 100 -15.45 -0.21 0.42
N GLY A 101 -14.17 -0.16 0.82
CA GLY A 101 -13.09 0.23 -0.06
C GLY A 101 -11.73 0.20 0.60
N GLN A 102 -10.72 0.63 -0.17
CA GLN A 102 -9.33 0.74 0.23
C GLN A 102 -8.72 2.05 -0.27
N ILE A 103 -7.84 2.64 0.52
CA ILE A 103 -7.03 3.80 0.16
C ILE A 103 -5.57 3.37 0.16
N TYR A 104 -4.87 3.74 -0.91
CA TYR A 104 -3.47 3.48 -1.12
C TYR A 104 -2.72 4.80 -1.06
N VAL A 105 -1.84 4.93 -0.06
CA VAL A 105 -1.03 6.13 0.16
C VAL A 105 0.43 5.71 0.04
N PRO A 106 1.12 6.06 -1.05
CA PRO A 106 2.43 5.51 -1.31
C PRO A 106 3.47 6.00 -0.30
N PHE A 107 3.45 7.29 0.08
CA PHE A 107 4.40 7.85 1.04
C PHE A 107 3.73 8.75 2.09
N LYS A 108 4.42 8.98 3.21
CA LYS A 108 3.90 9.77 4.35
C LYS A 108 3.52 11.21 3.99
N ASP A 109 4.21 11.76 3.00
CA ASP A 109 4.15 13.13 2.51
C ASP A 109 3.57 13.17 1.09
N SER A 110 2.92 12.09 0.65
CA SER A 110 2.30 12.06 -0.66
C SER A 110 1.18 13.10 -0.78
N SER A 111 1.16 13.77 -1.92
CA SER A 111 0.08 14.69 -2.28
C SER A 111 -1.16 13.91 -2.71
N ASP A 112 -2.30 14.59 -2.71
CA ASP A 112 -3.60 13.95 -2.92
C ASP A 112 -3.75 13.33 -4.31
N ASP A 113 -3.03 13.89 -5.29
CA ASP A 113 -3.00 13.38 -6.64
C ASP A 113 -2.29 12.01 -6.75
N GLU A 114 -1.40 11.69 -5.82
CA GLU A 114 -0.66 10.43 -5.74
C GLU A 114 -1.44 9.29 -5.06
N TYR A 115 -2.59 9.58 -4.44
CA TYR A 115 -3.41 8.57 -3.77
C TYR A 115 -4.20 7.75 -4.79
N ALA A 116 -4.44 6.49 -4.46
CA ALA A 116 -5.41 5.66 -5.17
C ALA A 116 -6.48 5.13 -4.23
N ILE A 117 -7.72 5.07 -4.70
CA ILE A 117 -8.85 4.51 -3.96
C ILE A 117 -9.44 3.37 -4.79
N ARG A 118 -9.69 2.23 -4.16
CA ARG A 118 -10.48 1.14 -4.74
C ARG A 118 -11.76 0.94 -3.95
N LEU A 119 -12.90 1.06 -4.61
CA LEU A 119 -14.22 0.92 -4.00
C LEU A 119 -14.81 -0.45 -4.31
N ASN A 120 -15.50 -1.06 -3.37
CA ASN A 120 -16.34 -2.23 -3.64
C ASN A 120 -17.74 -1.75 -3.99
N VAL A 121 -18.17 -1.97 -5.23
CA VAL A 121 -19.40 -1.39 -5.79
C VAL A 121 -20.31 -2.51 -6.29
N LYS A 122 -21.61 -2.42 -6.03
CA LYS A 122 -22.57 -3.37 -6.61
C LYS A 122 -22.68 -3.16 -8.12
N GLU A 123 -22.92 -4.23 -8.86
CA GLU A 123 -22.97 -4.16 -10.32
C GLU A 123 -24.03 -3.17 -10.82
N GLU A 124 -25.21 -3.12 -10.19
CA GLU A 124 -26.29 -2.21 -10.57
C GLU A 124 -25.96 -0.71 -10.39
N ASP A 125 -24.91 -0.37 -9.65
CA ASP A 125 -24.56 1.00 -9.33
C ASP A 125 -23.29 1.50 -10.03
N VAL A 126 -22.66 0.67 -10.86
CA VAL A 126 -21.47 1.06 -11.63
C VAL A 126 -21.75 2.25 -12.55
N SER A 127 -22.92 2.29 -13.20
CA SER A 127 -23.29 3.40 -14.08
C SER A 127 -23.33 4.74 -13.33
N LYS A 128 -23.88 4.77 -12.11
CA LYS A 128 -23.91 5.98 -11.28
C LYS A 128 -22.51 6.42 -10.87
N LEU A 129 -21.61 5.48 -10.56
CA LEU A 129 -20.21 5.80 -10.27
C LEU A 129 -19.55 6.47 -11.48
N LEU A 130 -19.73 5.90 -12.67
CA LEU A 130 -19.09 6.39 -13.90
C LEU A 130 -19.67 7.72 -14.39
N GLU A 131 -20.93 8.04 -14.08
CA GLU A 131 -21.49 9.38 -14.31
C GLU A 131 -20.76 10.45 -13.47
N LEU A 132 -20.35 10.09 -12.26
CA LEU A 132 -19.71 11.00 -11.32
C LEU A 132 -18.19 11.05 -11.48
N ILE A 133 -17.59 9.90 -11.79
CA ILE A 133 -16.16 9.71 -11.94
C ILE A 133 -15.92 8.91 -13.23
N PRO A 134 -15.99 9.57 -14.40
CA PRO A 134 -15.90 8.90 -15.71
C PRO A 134 -14.59 8.15 -15.91
N ASP A 135 -13.51 8.60 -15.27
CA ASP A 135 -12.18 8.00 -15.36
C ASP A 135 -11.94 6.88 -14.33
N ALA A 136 -12.98 6.44 -13.60
CA ALA A 136 -12.84 5.35 -12.64
C ALA A 136 -12.54 4.03 -13.35
N VAL A 137 -11.50 3.33 -12.91
CA VAL A 137 -11.01 2.11 -13.56
C VAL A 137 -11.55 0.86 -12.88
N GLU A 138 -12.07 -0.09 -13.67
CA GLU A 138 -12.46 -1.39 -13.14
C GLU A 138 -11.24 -2.23 -12.75
N VAL A 139 -11.30 -2.82 -11.56
CA VAL A 139 -10.37 -3.85 -11.07
C VAL A 139 -11.18 -5.11 -10.87
N ALA A 140 -10.84 -6.15 -11.63
CA ALA A 140 -11.51 -7.45 -11.56
C ALA A 140 -11.46 -8.01 -10.13
N ASN A 141 -12.51 -8.75 -9.74
CA ASN A 141 -12.61 -9.36 -8.41
C ASN A 141 -11.80 -10.67 -8.32
N THR A 142 -10.51 -10.60 -8.61
CA THR A 142 -9.56 -11.73 -8.57
C THR A 142 -8.35 -11.38 -7.73
N GLU A 143 -7.65 -12.40 -7.23
CA GLU A 143 -6.43 -12.19 -6.44
C GLU A 143 -5.35 -11.49 -7.26
N GLU A 144 -5.19 -11.88 -8.52
CA GLU A 144 -4.22 -11.33 -9.46
C GLU A 144 -4.45 -9.84 -9.69
N ALA A 145 -5.68 -9.44 -10.01
CA ALA A 145 -6.02 -8.04 -10.25
C ALA A 145 -5.82 -7.18 -8.99
N PHE A 146 -6.11 -7.73 -7.80
CA PHE A 146 -5.88 -7.02 -6.54
C PHE A 146 -4.39 -6.85 -6.25
N LYS A 147 -3.58 -7.87 -6.58
CA LYS A 147 -2.13 -7.84 -6.44
C LYS A 147 -1.50 -6.83 -7.41
N GLU A 148 -1.94 -6.80 -8.66
CA GLU A 148 -1.51 -5.81 -9.66
C GLU A 148 -1.91 -4.39 -9.26
N PHE A 149 -3.14 -4.20 -8.78
CA PHE A 149 -3.59 -2.91 -8.27
C PHE A 149 -2.78 -2.47 -7.04
N TYR A 150 -2.50 -3.38 -6.11
CA TYR A 150 -1.61 -3.07 -4.98
C TYR A 150 -0.20 -2.68 -5.48
N TYR A 151 0.39 -3.43 -6.40
CA TYR A 151 1.76 -3.14 -6.90
C TYR A 151 1.88 -1.85 -7.70
N SER A 152 0.82 -1.46 -8.43
CA SER A 152 0.82 -0.19 -9.17
C SER A 152 0.69 1.03 -8.25
N ASN A 153 0.11 0.89 -7.06
CA ASN A 153 -0.14 2.00 -6.13
C ASN A 153 0.69 1.92 -4.83
N SER A 154 1.67 1.00 -4.77
CA SER A 154 2.50 0.77 -3.59
C SER A 154 3.97 0.98 -3.90
N PRO A 155 4.77 1.53 -2.96
CA PRO A 155 6.21 1.53 -3.09
C PRO A 155 6.76 0.12 -3.22
N ARG A 156 7.79 0.00 -4.05
CA ARG A 156 8.49 -1.22 -4.40
C ARG A 156 9.99 -0.94 -4.36
N LEU A 157 10.78 -1.99 -4.50
CA LEU A 157 12.23 -1.92 -4.43
C LEU A 157 12.83 -2.66 -5.63
N LYS A 158 13.95 -2.16 -6.12
CA LYS A 158 14.77 -2.79 -7.17
C LYS A 158 16.23 -2.69 -6.77
N VAL A 159 16.99 -3.78 -6.89
CA VAL A 159 18.46 -3.71 -6.81
C VAL A 159 18.97 -3.11 -8.11
N VAL A 160 19.72 -2.02 -8.02
CA VAL A 160 20.19 -1.24 -9.18
C VAL A 160 21.70 -1.30 -9.37
N ASP A 161 22.45 -1.59 -8.31
CA ASP A 161 23.90 -1.76 -8.39
C ASP A 161 24.37 -2.74 -7.32
N THR A 162 25.44 -3.45 -7.64
CA THR A 162 26.16 -4.32 -6.71
C THR A 162 27.64 -4.23 -7.05
N SER A 163 28.45 -3.83 -6.08
CA SER A 163 29.88 -3.58 -6.29
C SER A 163 30.70 -4.05 -5.10
N ASP A 164 31.93 -4.46 -5.39
CA ASP A 164 32.90 -4.83 -4.37
C ASP A 164 33.54 -3.58 -3.75
N ALA A 165 33.76 -3.61 -2.44
CA ALA A 165 34.26 -2.52 -1.64
C ALA A 165 35.19 -3.06 -0.53
N GLY A 166 36.35 -3.57 -0.95
CA GLY A 166 37.26 -4.30 -0.07
C GLY A 166 36.65 -5.66 0.28
N GLU A 167 36.58 -5.99 1.56
CA GLU A 167 35.91 -7.21 2.05
C GLU A 167 34.38 -7.11 1.97
N TRP A 168 33.83 -5.91 1.75
CA TRP A 168 32.38 -5.70 1.72
C TRP A 168 31.84 -5.74 0.30
N THR A 169 30.64 -6.25 0.13
CA THR A 169 29.81 -5.98 -1.04
C THR A 169 28.84 -4.85 -0.72
N LYS A 170 28.83 -3.83 -1.58
CA LYS A 170 27.83 -2.75 -1.56
C LYS A 170 26.66 -3.13 -2.46
N ILE A 171 25.45 -2.98 -1.95
CA ILE A 171 24.21 -3.18 -2.70
C ILE A 171 23.41 -1.90 -2.65
N LYS A 172 23.11 -1.32 -3.82
CA LYS A 172 22.21 -0.16 -3.93
C LYS A 172 20.82 -0.62 -4.31
N VAL A 173 19.84 -0.17 -3.53
CA VAL A 173 18.42 -0.48 -3.68
C VAL A 173 17.69 0.81 -4.01
N GLN A 174 17.03 0.83 -5.16
CA GLN A 174 16.20 1.93 -5.65
C GLN A 174 14.75 1.73 -5.22
N LEU A 175 14.16 2.79 -4.70
CA LEU A 175 12.73 2.94 -4.49
C LEU A 175 12.01 3.09 -5.85
N THR A 176 10.95 2.31 -6.05
CA THR A 176 10.12 2.38 -7.26
C THR A 176 8.63 2.50 -6.93
N LEU A 177 7.85 3.07 -7.83
CA LEU A 177 6.38 3.15 -7.77
C LEU A 177 5.83 2.97 -9.18
N ALA A 178 4.85 2.08 -9.34
CA ALA A 178 4.31 1.70 -10.65
C ALA A 178 5.41 1.27 -11.67
N GLY A 179 6.51 0.69 -11.18
CA GLY A 179 7.66 0.28 -12.00
C GLY A 179 8.68 1.39 -12.33
N ASN A 180 8.37 2.65 -12.02
CA ASN A 180 9.26 3.79 -12.25
C ASN A 180 10.14 4.07 -11.04
N ASN A 181 11.35 4.58 -11.27
CA ASN A 181 12.23 5.04 -10.19
C ASN A 181 11.62 6.29 -9.52
N VAL A 182 11.67 6.32 -8.19
CA VAL A 182 11.15 7.43 -7.39
C VAL A 182 12.31 8.17 -6.72
N SER A 183 12.39 9.48 -6.91
CA SER A 183 13.34 10.34 -6.20
C SER A 183 12.71 10.82 -4.89
N LYS A 184 13.07 10.17 -3.78
CA LYS A 184 12.49 10.50 -2.47
C LYS A 184 13.42 10.11 -1.32
N SER A 185 13.78 11.08 -0.50
CA SER A 185 14.60 10.87 0.70
C SER A 185 13.79 10.35 1.88
N ASP A 186 14.50 9.87 2.90
CA ASP A 186 13.95 9.51 4.21
C ASP A 186 12.90 8.40 4.18
N VAL A 187 12.95 7.53 3.16
CA VAL A 187 12.19 6.29 3.12
C VAL A 187 13.04 5.17 3.69
N ARG A 188 12.57 4.55 4.78
CA ARG A 188 13.30 3.51 5.51
C ARG A 188 13.17 2.16 4.80
N ILE A 189 14.29 1.59 4.36
CA ILE A 189 14.39 0.26 3.76
C ILE A 189 15.06 -0.69 4.76
N PHE A 190 14.51 -1.90 4.87
CA PHE A 190 15.00 -2.96 5.73
C PHE A 190 15.71 -4.03 4.91
N ALA A 191 16.82 -4.54 5.43
CA ALA A 191 17.55 -5.68 4.89
C ALA A 191 17.65 -6.79 5.95
N LYS A 192 17.47 -8.03 5.51
CA LYS A 192 17.70 -9.23 6.32
C LYS A 192 18.41 -10.30 5.53
N SER A 193 19.09 -11.19 6.23
CA SER A 193 19.66 -12.41 5.67
C SER A 193 19.65 -13.50 6.74
N ALA A 194 19.65 -14.76 6.29
CA ALA A 194 19.76 -15.93 7.18
C ALA A 194 21.22 -16.26 7.54
N SER A 195 22.18 -15.77 6.76
CA SER A 195 23.61 -15.99 6.92
C SER A 195 24.39 -14.69 6.68
N GLY A 196 25.70 -14.70 6.89
CA GLY A 196 26.54 -13.53 6.71
C GLY A 196 26.25 -12.39 7.68
N TYR A 197 26.75 -11.20 7.34
CA TYR A 197 26.64 -10.00 8.15
C TYR A 197 26.18 -8.81 7.31
N ILE A 198 25.24 -8.03 7.86
CA ILE A 198 24.75 -6.78 7.28
C ILE A 198 25.08 -5.67 8.27
N SER A 199 25.91 -4.72 7.86
CA SER A 199 26.38 -3.62 8.71
C SER A 199 25.24 -2.79 9.31
N ASN A 200 24.31 -2.36 8.46
CA ASN A 200 23.08 -1.66 8.83
C ASN A 200 21.90 -2.37 8.20
N ARG A 201 21.02 -2.93 9.03
CA ARG A 201 19.79 -3.59 8.56
C ARG A 201 18.69 -2.61 8.18
N GLU A 202 18.87 -1.34 8.47
CA GLU A 202 17.91 -0.28 8.21
C GLU A 202 18.64 0.92 7.65
N VAL A 203 18.30 1.31 6.43
CA VAL A 203 18.93 2.42 5.73
C VAL A 203 17.84 3.30 5.13
N TYR A 204 18.01 4.61 5.24
CA TYR A 204 17.11 5.59 4.64
C TYR A 204 17.58 5.92 3.23
N THR A 205 16.63 6.14 2.33
CA THR A 205 16.93 6.59 0.97
C THR A 205 17.50 8.00 0.94
N ASP A 206 18.41 8.24 0.00
CA ASP A 206 18.88 9.57 -0.37
C ASP A 206 17.85 10.34 -1.23
N ALA A 207 18.21 11.54 -1.69
CA ALA A 207 17.34 12.37 -2.55
C ALA A 207 16.91 11.69 -3.86
N ASN A 208 17.69 10.72 -4.35
CA ASN A 208 17.39 9.96 -5.57
C ASN A 208 16.55 8.70 -5.28
N GLY A 209 16.15 8.47 -4.02
CA GLY A 209 15.41 7.28 -3.62
C GLY A 209 16.27 6.03 -3.52
N ILE A 210 17.58 6.18 -3.33
CA ILE A 210 18.52 5.05 -3.24
C ILE A 210 18.98 4.84 -1.80
N ALA A 211 18.93 3.59 -1.34
CA ALA A 211 19.57 3.16 -0.11
C ALA A 211 20.77 2.25 -0.42
N GLU A 212 21.91 2.50 0.22
CA GLU A 212 23.12 1.68 0.09
C GLU A 212 23.30 0.80 1.33
N PHE A 213 23.39 -0.51 1.11
CA PHE A 213 23.69 -1.51 2.14
C PHE A 213 25.10 -2.05 1.95
N LYS A 214 25.84 -2.26 3.04
CA LYS A 214 27.10 -3.01 3.03
C LYS A 214 26.91 -4.35 3.70
N VAL A 215 27.25 -5.41 2.98
CA VAL A 215 27.13 -6.79 3.42
C VAL A 215 28.44 -7.52 3.29
N LEU A 216 28.60 -8.56 4.09
CA LEU A 216 29.76 -9.43 4.12
C LEU A 216 29.23 -10.86 4.23
N PRO A 217 29.57 -11.80 3.32
CA PRO A 217 29.24 -13.22 3.42
C PRO A 217 30.02 -13.91 4.55
N TYR A 218 30.02 -13.30 5.74
CA TYR A 218 30.81 -13.70 6.89
C TYR A 218 30.42 -15.10 7.38
N GLY A 219 31.43 -15.95 7.58
CA GLY A 219 31.24 -17.32 8.06
C GLY A 219 30.69 -18.29 7.01
N LEU A 220 30.75 -17.92 5.73
CA LEU A 220 30.43 -18.80 4.60
C LEU A 220 31.72 -19.33 3.96
N GLU A 221 31.67 -20.55 3.45
CA GLU A 221 32.76 -21.18 2.72
C GLU A 221 32.81 -20.72 1.26
N GLN A 222 33.96 -20.88 0.62
CA GLN A 222 34.13 -20.52 -0.79
C GLN A 222 33.10 -21.27 -1.67
N GLY A 223 32.33 -20.52 -2.46
CA GLY A 223 31.26 -21.06 -3.30
C GLY A 223 29.89 -21.10 -2.65
N GLU A 224 29.78 -20.75 -1.36
CA GLU A 224 28.50 -20.47 -0.72
C GLU A 224 28.04 -19.04 -0.99
N SER A 225 26.74 -18.79 -0.79
CA SER A 225 26.17 -17.46 -0.99
C SER A 225 25.24 -17.02 0.14
N MET A 226 25.33 -15.73 0.44
CA MET A 226 24.44 -15.01 1.33
C MET A 226 23.31 -14.40 0.51
N LYS A 227 22.06 -14.82 0.75
CA LYS A 227 20.88 -14.16 0.19
C LYS A 227 20.46 -12.98 1.05
N VAL A 228 20.53 -11.77 0.52
CA VAL A 228 20.08 -10.54 1.17
C VAL A 228 18.70 -10.17 0.66
N GLU A 229 17.72 -10.06 1.55
CA GLU A 229 16.33 -9.73 1.22
C GLU A 229 16.00 -8.31 1.70
N PHE A 230 15.42 -7.51 0.81
CA PHE A 230 15.08 -6.11 1.06
C PHE A 230 13.57 -5.92 1.11
N GLY A 231 13.11 -4.98 1.95
CA GLY A 231 11.71 -4.68 2.10
C GLY A 231 11.44 -3.43 2.93
N PHE A 232 10.17 -3.27 3.28
CA PHE A 232 9.70 -2.31 4.28
C PHE A 232 9.34 -3.07 5.57
N LYS A 233 9.13 -2.34 6.67
CA LYS A 233 8.88 -2.93 8.00
C LYS A 233 7.82 -4.05 8.01
N TYR A 234 6.71 -3.84 7.31
CA TYR A 234 5.60 -4.80 7.24
C TYR A 234 5.56 -5.62 5.93
N VAL A 235 6.45 -5.32 4.98
CA VAL A 235 6.57 -6.03 3.69
C VAL A 235 8.02 -6.45 3.48
N SER A 236 8.35 -7.66 3.88
CA SER A 236 9.68 -8.22 3.59
C SER A 236 9.73 -8.86 2.21
N ASN A 237 10.94 -9.07 1.69
CA ASN A 237 11.22 -9.93 0.53
C ASN A 237 10.63 -9.37 -0.78
N ILE A 238 10.66 -8.05 -0.92
CA ILE A 238 10.23 -7.36 -2.15
C ILE A 238 11.22 -7.62 -3.28
N VAL A 239 12.51 -7.57 -2.95
CA VAL A 239 13.62 -7.89 -3.85
C VAL A 239 14.74 -8.54 -3.04
N SER A 240 15.56 -9.36 -3.69
CA SER A 240 16.72 -9.97 -3.05
C SER A 240 17.94 -9.95 -3.95
N LYS A 241 19.11 -10.14 -3.36
CA LYS A 241 20.38 -10.30 -4.06
C LYS A 241 21.22 -11.36 -3.37
N ASP A 242 21.75 -12.29 -4.14
CA ASP A 242 22.74 -13.25 -3.66
C ASP A 242 24.14 -12.63 -3.77
N VAL A 243 24.93 -12.80 -2.71
CA VAL A 243 26.33 -12.36 -2.60
C VAL A 243 27.18 -13.58 -2.31
N GLN A 244 28.18 -13.82 -3.16
CA GLN A 244 29.08 -14.97 -3.05
C GLN A 244 30.17 -14.71 -2.01
N ALA A 245 30.57 -15.76 -1.28
CA ALA A 245 31.73 -15.77 -0.40
C ALA A 245 33.05 -15.83 -1.18
#